data_AF-A0A938WPG8-F1
#
_entry.id   AF-A0A938WPG8-F1
#
_cell.length_a   1.000
_cell.length_b   1.000
_cell.length_c   1.000
_cell.angle_alpha   90.00
_cell.angle_beta   90.00
_cell.angle_gamma   90.00
#
_symmetry.space_group_name_H-M   'P 1'
#
loop_
_entity.id
_entity.type
_entity.pdbx_description
1 polymer ?
#
loop_
_entity_poly.entity_id
_entity_poly.type
_entity_poly.pdbx_seq_one_letter_code
_entity_poly.pdbx_strand_id
1 'polypeptide(L)'
;MSNDNNSAFEPRIIAFVCNWCTYAGADLTGTSRIKYATNVRIVRFPCTGRIDFLLLLKAFASGADGIIVSGCHPNDCHYTSGNFHARRRWMVFRSLLDTLGIDTRRIRYSWVSAAEGAKWADLVNDTVATIRELGPYNEYKKVADYLGKEAGDE
;
A
#
# COMPACT_ATOMS: atom_id res chain seq x y z
N MET A 1 9.23 -34.43 21.14
CA MET A 1 10.12 -33.27 21.33
C MET A 1 9.87 -32.31 20.19
N SER A 2 9.48 -31.11 20.58
CA SER A 2 9.05 -29.94 19.80
C SER A 2 10.00 -29.53 18.69
N ASN A 3 9.42 -29.04 17.58
CA ASN A 3 9.90 -27.86 16.86
C ASN A 3 8.78 -27.24 16.00
N ASP A 4 7.69 -26.83 16.63
CA ASP A 4 6.86 -25.74 16.10
C ASP A 4 7.45 -24.43 16.63
N ASN A 5 8.45 -23.90 15.92
CA ASN A 5 8.91 -22.54 16.14
C ASN A 5 9.47 -21.95 14.85
N ASN A 6 8.79 -20.88 14.41
CA ASN A 6 9.23 -19.87 13.42
C ASN A 6 8.80 -20.09 11.95
N SER A 7 7.49 -20.04 11.67
CA SER A 7 7.08 -19.54 10.35
C SER A 7 7.49 -18.06 10.29
N ALA A 8 8.49 -17.74 9.46
CA ALA A 8 8.95 -16.38 9.30
C ALA A 8 7.77 -15.47 8.92
N PHE A 9 7.60 -14.35 9.62
CA PHE A 9 6.52 -13.40 9.38
C PHE A 9 6.52 -12.96 7.89
N GLU A 10 5.40 -13.20 7.22
CA GLU A 10 5.18 -12.76 5.85
C GLU A 10 4.14 -11.62 5.83
N PRO A 11 4.55 -10.38 5.52
CA PRO A 11 3.67 -9.23 5.54
C PRO A 11 2.48 -9.36 4.59
N ARG A 12 1.33 -8.82 4.97
CA ARG A 12 0.19 -8.63 4.07
C ARG A 12 0.19 -7.20 3.55
N ILE A 13 0.49 -7.01 2.27
CA ILE A 13 0.56 -5.66 1.67
C ILE A 13 -0.55 -5.45 0.65
N ILE A 14 -1.23 -4.31 0.76
CA ILE A 14 -2.25 -3.87 -0.20
C ILE A 14 -1.69 -2.71 -1.03
N ALA A 15 -1.74 -2.82 -2.36
CA ALA A 15 -1.27 -1.77 -3.26
C ALA A 15 -2.44 -1.09 -3.98
N PHE A 16 -2.70 0.17 -3.66
CA PHE A 16 -3.66 1.02 -4.35
C PHE A 16 -2.98 1.71 -5.53
N VAL A 17 -3.31 1.33 -6.75
CA VAL A 17 -2.58 1.78 -7.94
C VAL A 17 -3.49 2.40 -9.00
N CYS A 18 -2.98 3.37 -9.76
CA CYS A 18 -3.70 3.85 -10.94
C CYS A 18 -3.62 2.85 -12.10
N ASN A 19 -4.68 2.83 -12.91
CA ASN A 19 -4.83 1.95 -14.07
C ASN A 19 -3.81 2.26 -15.17
N TRP A 20 -3.57 3.54 -15.44
CA TRP A 20 -2.88 3.97 -16.66
C TRP A 20 -1.36 3.82 -16.61
N CYS A 21 -0.75 4.00 -15.43
CA CYS A 21 0.70 3.99 -15.29
C CYS A 21 1.16 2.83 -14.43
N THR A 22 0.87 2.86 -13.13
CA THR A 22 1.43 1.89 -12.20
C THR A 22 0.89 0.47 -12.43
N TYR A 23 -0.40 0.31 -12.72
CA TYR A 23 -0.94 -1.02 -13.05
C TYR A 23 -0.29 -1.58 -14.33
N ALA A 24 -0.14 -0.76 -15.37
CA ALA A 24 0.58 -1.14 -16.58
C ALA A 24 2.07 -1.46 -16.32
N GLY A 25 2.74 -0.73 -15.42
CA GLY A 25 4.11 -1.04 -14.98
C GLY A 25 4.19 -2.38 -14.22
N ALA A 26 3.19 -2.70 -13.41
CA ALA A 26 3.08 -4.01 -12.78
C ALA A 26 2.86 -5.13 -13.82
N ASP A 27 2.00 -4.91 -14.82
CA ASP A 27 1.81 -5.84 -15.95
C ASP A 27 3.10 -6.02 -16.76
N LEU A 28 3.85 -4.94 -17.00
CA LEU A 28 5.16 -4.98 -17.65
C LEU A 28 6.16 -5.82 -16.85
N THR A 29 6.14 -5.71 -15.51
CA THR A 29 6.98 -6.53 -14.62
C THR A 29 6.71 -8.02 -14.84
N GLY A 30 5.43 -8.41 -14.90
CA GLY A 30 5.00 -9.78 -15.15
C GLY A 30 5.39 -10.30 -16.53
N THR A 31 5.11 -9.53 -17.58
CA THR A 31 5.46 -9.89 -18.97
C THR A 31 6.97 -9.96 -19.20
N SER A 32 7.74 -9.11 -18.51
CA SER A 32 9.21 -9.11 -18.52
C SER A 32 9.81 -10.20 -17.62
N ARG A 33 8.97 -10.97 -16.91
CA ARG A 33 9.38 -12.06 -16.00
C ARG A 33 10.32 -11.61 -14.87
N ILE A 34 10.24 -10.33 -14.49
CA ILE A 34 11.03 -9.78 -13.39
C ILE A 34 10.49 -10.37 -12.08
N LYS A 35 11.39 -10.92 -11.27
CA LYS A 35 11.02 -11.54 -9.99
C LYS A 35 10.98 -10.48 -8.88
N TYR A 36 9.95 -10.57 -8.05
CA TYR A 36 9.77 -9.75 -6.86
C TYR A 36 8.90 -10.50 -5.85
N ALA A 37 8.78 -9.97 -4.64
CA ALA A 37 8.00 -10.57 -3.56
C ALA A 37 6.50 -10.74 -3.92
N THR A 38 5.90 -11.84 -3.48
CA THR A 38 4.57 -12.29 -3.95
C THR A 38 3.41 -11.95 -3.00
N ASN A 39 3.68 -11.24 -1.92
CA ASN A 39 2.75 -10.94 -0.82
C ASN A 39 2.07 -9.55 -0.94
N VAL A 40 2.07 -8.97 -2.14
CA VAL A 40 1.36 -7.72 -2.46
C VAL A 40 0.10 -8.02 -3.27
N ARG A 41 -1.05 -7.48 -2.84
CA ARG A 41 -2.32 -7.55 -3.57
C ARG A 41 -2.70 -6.18 -4.12
N ILE A 42 -2.92 -6.10 -5.42
CA ILE A 42 -3.23 -4.85 -6.11
C ILE A 42 -4.74 -4.58 -6.07
N VAL A 43 -5.10 -3.35 -5.68
CA VAL A 43 -6.43 -2.76 -5.86
C VAL A 43 -6.31 -1.65 -6.90
N ARG A 44 -7.00 -1.84 -8.03
CA ARG A 44 -6.90 -0.97 -9.19
C ARG A 44 -7.92 0.17 -9.13
N PHE A 45 -7.46 1.39 -9.36
CA PHE A 45 -8.29 2.58 -9.51
C PHE A 45 -8.06 3.22 -10.89
N PRO A 46 -9.04 3.93 -11.47
CA PRO A 46 -8.78 4.69 -12.70
C PRO A 46 -7.64 5.70 -12.50
N CYS A 47 -7.58 6.37 -11.34
CA CYS A 47 -6.57 7.37 -11.00
C CYS A 47 -6.25 7.34 -9.51
N THR A 48 -5.02 7.69 -9.12
CA THR A 48 -4.69 7.93 -7.70
C THR A 48 -5.51 9.08 -7.11
N GLY A 49 -5.91 10.04 -7.93
CA GLY A 49 -6.84 11.11 -7.55
C GLY A 49 -8.19 10.60 -7.02
N ARG A 50 -8.60 9.37 -7.38
CA ARG A 50 -9.85 8.76 -6.91
C ARG A 50 -9.72 8.02 -5.58
N ILE A 51 -8.49 7.70 -5.17
CA ILE A 51 -8.23 7.01 -3.91
C ILE A 51 -8.73 7.90 -2.77
N ASP A 52 -9.63 7.35 -1.96
CA ASP A 52 -9.98 7.91 -0.67
C ASP A 52 -8.97 7.36 0.35
N PHE A 53 -8.30 8.24 1.10
CA PHE A 53 -7.29 7.81 2.05
C PHE A 53 -7.86 7.11 3.28
N LEU A 54 -9.18 7.19 3.53
CA LEU A 54 -9.83 6.33 4.51
C LEU A 54 -9.76 4.84 4.13
N LEU A 55 -9.61 4.51 2.84
CA LEU A 55 -9.38 3.12 2.40
C LEU A 55 -8.07 2.54 2.93
N LEU A 56 -7.06 3.39 3.21
CA LEU A 56 -5.79 2.94 3.78
C LEU A 56 -6.01 2.47 5.22
N LEU A 57 -6.77 3.23 6.00
CA LEU A 57 -7.17 2.85 7.36
C LEU A 57 -8.03 1.59 7.34
N LYS A 58 -8.97 1.49 6.41
CA LYS A 58 -9.78 0.28 6.24
C LYS A 58 -8.91 -0.93 5.91
N ALA A 59 -7.88 -0.77 5.07
CA ALA A 59 -6.95 -1.86 4.77
C ALA A 59 -6.18 -2.32 6.02
N PHE A 60 -5.69 -1.38 6.85
CA PHE A 60 -5.09 -1.74 8.13
C PHE A 60 -6.07 -2.42 9.09
N ALA A 61 -7.30 -1.91 9.19
CA ALA A 61 -8.37 -2.54 9.98
C ALA A 61 -8.67 -3.97 9.51
N SER A 62 -8.60 -4.22 8.20
CA SER A 62 -8.75 -5.56 7.62
C SER A 62 -7.50 -6.44 7.73
N GLY A 63 -6.45 -5.98 8.43
CA GLY A 63 -5.24 -6.76 8.72
C GLY A 63 -4.14 -6.67 7.67
N ALA A 64 -4.05 -5.55 6.93
CA ALA A 64 -2.84 -5.23 6.19
C ALA A 64 -1.72 -4.81 7.15
N ASP A 65 -0.49 -5.22 6.86
CA ASP A 65 0.70 -4.83 7.62
C ASP A 65 1.42 -3.63 6.98
N GLY A 66 1.18 -3.42 5.68
CA GLY A 66 1.71 -2.31 4.91
C GLY A 66 0.88 -2.00 3.67
N ILE A 67 1.09 -0.81 3.12
CA ILE A 67 0.32 -0.28 2.01
C ILE A 67 1.24 0.38 0.99
N ILE A 68 0.99 0.15 -0.29
CA ILE A 68 1.59 0.90 -1.40
C ILE A 68 0.50 1.78 -2.00
N VAL A 69 0.80 3.05 -2.25
CA VAL A 69 -0.02 3.95 -3.07
C VAL A 69 0.86 4.43 -4.21
N SER A 70 0.49 4.13 -5.46
CA SER A 70 1.31 4.56 -6.60
C SER A 70 0.49 4.96 -7.81
N GLY A 71 0.97 5.99 -8.51
CA GLY A 71 0.35 6.49 -9.73
C GLY A 71 1.35 6.96 -10.78
N CYS A 72 0.84 7.68 -11.78
CA CYS A 72 1.65 8.33 -12.79
C CYS A 72 2.56 9.40 -12.16
N HIS A 73 3.74 9.60 -12.76
CA HIS A 73 4.63 10.70 -12.39
C HIS A 73 3.93 12.06 -12.45
N PRO A 74 4.39 13.04 -11.65
CA PRO A 74 3.96 14.43 -11.80
C PRO A 74 4.03 14.87 -13.27
N ASN A 75 2.98 15.54 -13.75
CA ASN A 75 2.77 15.95 -15.15
C ASN A 75 2.37 14.84 -16.15
N ASP A 76 2.47 13.56 -15.80
CA ASP A 76 2.10 12.44 -16.69
C ASP A 76 0.73 11.84 -16.35
N CYS A 77 -0.10 12.57 -15.60
CA CYS A 77 -1.40 12.05 -15.21
C CYS A 77 -2.32 11.96 -16.42
N HIS A 78 -2.88 10.78 -16.68
CA HIS A 78 -3.91 10.60 -17.71
C HIS A 78 -5.12 11.55 -17.55
N TYR A 79 -5.42 11.93 -16.31
CA TYR A 79 -6.49 12.89 -15.97
C TYR A 79 -5.94 14.28 -15.62
N THR A 80 -4.81 14.66 -16.22
CA THR A 80 -4.13 15.96 -16.09
C THR A 80 -3.55 16.26 -14.71
N SER A 81 -4.38 16.31 -13.66
CA SER A 81 -3.98 16.77 -12.33
C SER A 81 -4.31 15.82 -11.18
N GLY A 82 -4.95 14.68 -11.46
CA GLY A 82 -5.46 13.78 -10.41
C GLY A 82 -4.38 13.32 -9.41
N ASN A 83 -3.17 13.05 -9.88
CA ASN A 83 -2.03 12.69 -9.04
C ASN A 83 -1.55 13.86 -8.14
N PHE A 84 -1.62 15.11 -8.60
CA PHE A 84 -1.31 16.29 -7.78
C PHE A 84 -2.33 16.46 -6.65
N HIS A 85 -3.63 16.24 -6.92
CA HIS A 85 -4.66 16.25 -5.88
C HIS A 85 -4.42 15.13 -4.85
N ALA A 86 -4.07 13.92 -5.29
CA ALA A 86 -3.71 12.82 -4.40
C ALA A 86 -2.48 13.16 -3.54
N ARG A 87 -1.41 13.72 -4.13
CA ARG A 87 -0.19 14.12 -3.41
C ARG A 87 -0.49 15.15 -2.32
N ARG A 88 -1.27 16.20 -2.62
CA ARG A 88 -1.63 17.23 -1.62
C ARG A 88 -2.42 16.63 -0.46
N ARG A 89 -3.44 15.82 -0.75
CA ARG A 89 -4.22 15.12 0.28
C ARG A 89 -3.33 14.19 1.10
N TRP A 90 -2.34 13.52 0.47
CA TRP A 90 -1.42 12.62 1.15
C TRP A 90 -0.52 13.35 2.15
N MET A 91 -0.02 14.55 1.81
CA MET A 91 0.81 15.33 2.76
C MET A 91 0.06 15.67 4.04
N VAL A 92 -1.20 16.13 3.92
CA VAL A 92 -2.04 16.43 5.09
C VAL A 92 -2.39 15.15 5.84
N PHE A 93 -2.81 14.11 5.12
CA PHE A 93 -3.19 12.84 5.73
C PHE A 93 -2.03 12.17 6.47
N ARG A 94 -0.83 12.16 5.88
CA ARG A 94 0.38 11.61 6.51
C ARG A 94 0.70 12.32 7.83
N SER A 95 0.59 13.65 7.88
CA SER A 95 0.81 14.40 9.12
C SER A 95 -0.24 14.05 10.18
N LEU A 96 -1.49 13.84 9.78
CA LEU A 96 -2.54 13.40 10.69
C LEU A 96 -2.26 11.99 11.25
N LEU A 97 -1.84 11.05 10.40
CA LEU A 97 -1.48 9.70 10.83
C LEU A 97 -0.37 9.71 11.88
N ASP A 98 0.67 10.53 11.66
CA ASP A 98 1.79 10.69 12.59
C ASP A 98 1.32 11.21 13.96
N THR A 99 0.47 12.24 13.97
CA THR A 99 -0.16 12.76 15.20
C THR A 99 -0.97 11.71 15.94
N LEU A 100 -1.64 10.81 15.21
CA LEU A 100 -2.43 9.71 15.77
C LEU A 100 -1.57 8.50 16.19
N GLY A 101 -0.24 8.57 16.05
CA GLY A 101 0.67 7.47 16.38
C GLY A 101 0.63 6.30 15.39
N ILE A 102 0.06 6.50 14.20
CA ILE A 102 0.06 5.49 13.13
C ILE A 102 1.41 5.55 12.42
N ASP A 103 2.13 4.44 12.41
CA ASP A 103 3.47 4.37 11.81
C ASP A 103 3.41 4.56 10.29
N THR A 104 3.72 5.78 9.84
CA THR A 104 3.67 6.13 8.42
C THR A 104 4.70 5.39 7.57
N ARG A 105 5.72 4.75 8.17
CA ARG A 105 6.66 3.88 7.45
C ARG A 105 5.97 2.65 6.84
N ARG A 106 4.79 2.29 7.37
CA ARG A 106 3.93 1.23 6.81
C ARG A 106 3.23 1.63 5.51
N ILE A 107 3.30 2.89 5.09
CA ILE A 107 2.68 3.38 3.86
C ILE A 107 3.75 3.92 2.91
N ARG A 108 3.86 3.31 1.74
CA ARG A 108 4.78 3.71 0.68
C ARG A 108 4.02 4.43 -0.43
N TYR A 109 4.23 5.73 -0.53
CA TYR A 109 3.68 6.56 -1.61
C TYR A 109 4.74 6.74 -2.71
N SER A 110 4.47 6.31 -3.93
CA SER A 110 5.44 6.30 -5.04
C SER A 110 4.82 6.70 -6.38
N TRP A 111 5.66 6.82 -7.40
CA TRP A 111 5.27 7.08 -8.78
C TRP A 111 5.95 6.07 -9.71
N VAL A 112 5.15 5.34 -10.48
CA VAL A 112 5.62 4.31 -11.41
C VAL A 112 4.85 4.46 -12.72
N SER A 113 5.60 4.73 -13.80
CA SER A 113 5.11 4.80 -15.17
C SER A 113 4.81 3.41 -15.74
N ALA A 114 4.13 3.37 -16.89
CA ALA A 114 3.84 2.13 -17.59
C ALA A 114 5.11 1.40 -18.09
N ALA A 115 6.22 2.11 -18.29
CA ALA A 115 7.48 1.55 -18.78
C ALA A 115 8.46 1.15 -17.65
N GLU A 116 8.10 1.40 -16.39
CA GLU A 116 8.98 1.24 -15.23
C GLU A 116 8.75 -0.08 -14.48
N GLY A 117 8.75 -1.22 -15.20
CA GLY A 117 8.54 -2.55 -14.59
C GLY A 117 9.59 -2.92 -13.54
N ALA A 118 10.87 -2.65 -13.81
CA ALA A 118 11.94 -2.89 -12.83
C ALA A 118 11.72 -2.08 -11.53
N LYS A 119 11.34 -0.82 -11.65
CA LYS A 119 11.05 0.04 -10.50
C LYS A 119 9.85 -0.44 -9.69
N TRP A 120 8.84 -1.03 -10.33
CA TRP A 120 7.73 -1.66 -9.61
C TRP A 120 8.22 -2.84 -8.76
N ALA A 121 9.05 -3.72 -9.34
CA ALA A 121 9.66 -4.84 -8.61
C ALA A 121 10.48 -4.36 -7.41
N ASP A 122 11.32 -3.34 -7.60
CA ASP A 122 12.14 -2.74 -6.54
C ASP A 122 11.26 -2.14 -5.44
N LEU A 123 10.25 -1.34 -5.82
CA LEU A 123 9.29 -0.75 -4.88
C LEU A 123 8.61 -1.83 -4.02
N VAL A 124 8.19 -2.94 -4.62
CA VAL A 124 7.57 -4.05 -3.89
C VAL A 124 8.56 -4.70 -2.94
N ASN A 125 9.76 -5.04 -3.40
CA ASN A 125 10.78 -5.69 -2.58
C ASN A 125 11.19 -4.82 -1.39
N ASP A 126 11.46 -3.54 -1.62
CA ASP A 126 11.81 -2.57 -0.58
C ASP A 126 10.69 -2.42 0.44
N THR A 127 9.44 -2.36 -0.03
CA THR A 127 8.29 -2.26 0.85
C THR A 127 8.19 -3.52 1.71
N VAL A 128 8.29 -4.71 1.11
CA VAL A 128 8.22 -5.98 1.84
C VAL A 128 9.32 -6.09 2.88
N ALA A 129 10.56 -5.73 2.54
CA ALA A 129 11.68 -5.71 3.48
C ALA A 129 11.40 -4.77 4.66
N THR A 130 10.98 -3.53 4.37
CA THR A 130 10.62 -2.53 5.39
C THR A 130 9.52 -3.05 6.32
N ILE A 131 8.44 -3.60 5.78
CA ILE A 131 7.33 -4.09 6.63
C ILE A 131 7.75 -5.33 7.43
N ARG A 132 8.60 -6.20 6.87
CA ARG A 132 9.12 -7.36 7.59
C ARG A 132 9.94 -6.95 8.80
N GLU A 133 10.75 -5.89 8.68
CA GLU A 133 11.50 -5.30 9.80
C GLU A 133 10.59 -4.67 10.86
N LEU A 134 9.49 -4.02 10.43
CA LEU A 134 8.51 -3.43 11.34
C LEU A 134 7.62 -4.48 12.03
N GLY A 135 7.56 -5.70 11.52
CA GLY A 135 6.73 -6.78 12.06
C GLY A 135 5.23 -6.60 11.80
N PRO A 136 4.40 -7.55 12.29
CA PRO A 136 2.95 -7.56 12.08
C PRO A 136 2.27 -6.37 12.74
N TYR A 137 1.22 -5.82 12.11
CA TYR A 137 0.51 -4.64 12.62
C TYR A 137 -0.75 -4.99 13.42
N ASN A 138 -0.59 -5.83 14.46
CA ASN A 138 -1.71 -6.38 15.23
C ASN A 138 -2.46 -5.34 16.07
N GLU A 139 -1.77 -4.28 16.49
CA GLU A 139 -2.30 -3.25 17.37
C GLU A 139 -3.46 -2.49 16.71
N TYR A 140 -3.27 -2.07 15.46
CA TYR A 140 -4.30 -1.35 14.72
C TYR A 140 -5.54 -2.21 14.49
N LYS A 141 -5.31 -3.50 14.16
CA LYS A 141 -6.42 -4.45 13.99
C LYS A 141 -7.23 -4.62 15.28
N LYS A 142 -6.57 -4.76 16.44
CA LYS A 142 -7.26 -4.85 17.74
C LYS A 142 -8.12 -3.62 18.03
N VAL A 143 -7.61 -2.43 17.73
CA VAL A 143 -8.37 -1.17 17.88
C VAL A 143 -9.58 -1.16 16.95
N ALA A 144 -9.40 -1.56 15.69
CA ALA A 144 -10.51 -1.63 14.75
C ALA A 144 -11.58 -2.65 15.16
N ASP A 145 -11.18 -3.83 15.64
CA ASP A 145 -12.09 -4.87 16.13
C ASP A 145 -12.87 -4.40 17.37
N TYR A 146 -12.23 -3.63 18.26
CA TYR A 146 -12.89 -3.01 19.42
C TYR A 146 -13.97 -2.01 18.98
N LEU A 147 -13.61 -1.08 18.09
CA LEU A 147 -14.53 -0.05 17.60
C LEU A 147 -15.70 -0.65 16.80
N GLY A 148 -15.46 -1.74 16.05
CA GLY A 148 -16.51 -2.45 15.32
C GLY A 148 -17.54 -3.10 16.25
N LYS A 149 -17.10 -3.64 17.39
CA LYS A 149 -18.00 -4.21 18.41
C LYS A 149 -18.87 -3.16 19.09
N GLU A 150 -18.35 -1.95 19.32
CA GLU A 150 -19.14 -0.84 19.89
C GLU A 150 -20.16 -0.27 18.89
N ALA A 151 -19.90 -0.38 17.58
CA ALA A 151 -20.77 0.14 16.54
C ALA A 151 -22.01 -0.73 16.22
N GLY A 152 -22.09 -1.95 16.78
CA GLY A 152 -23.23 -2.86 16.58
C GLY A 152 -23.27 -3.55 15.22
N ASP A 153 -22.15 -3.57 14.49
CA ASP A 153 -22.01 -4.29 13.21
C ASP A 153 -21.68 -5.78 13.47
N GLU A 154 -22.69 -6.59 13.84
CA GLU A 154 -22.67 -8.07 13.77
C GLU A 154 -23.26 -8.60 12.46
#